data_AF-A0A1J5D7L9-F1
#
_entry.id   AF-A0A1J5D7L9-F1
#
_cell.length_a   1.000
_cell.length_b   1.000
_cell.length_c   1.000
_cell.angle_alpha   90.00
_cell.angle_beta   90.00
_cell.angle_gamma   90.00
#
_symmetry.space_group_name_H-M   'P 1'
#
loop_
_entity.id
_entity.type
_entity.pdbx_description
1 polymer ?
#
loop_
_entity_poly.entity_id
_entity_poly.type
_entity_poly.pdbx_seq_one_letter_code
_entity_poly.pdbx_strand_id
1 'polypeptide(L)'
;MKIRPPKRLFWFIKEGTEIDLSDKRQLDMYVQQIMSRGITSDVKGLFDIMSKNELLGSFARIKIFLPSEVRKFWEEALGDTH
;
A
#
# COMPACT_ATOMS: atom_id res chain seq x y z
N MET A 1 10.30 -2.99 9.66
CA MET A 1 9.34 -4.07 9.97
C MET A 1 9.31 -4.96 8.75
N LYS A 2 9.54 -6.27 8.90
CA LYS A 2 9.61 -7.17 7.75
C LYS A 2 8.31 -7.94 7.56
N ILE A 3 7.83 -8.01 6.33
CA ILE A 3 6.61 -8.76 5.98
C ILE A 3 6.84 -9.62 4.76
N ARG A 4 6.08 -10.71 4.67
CA ARG A 4 5.97 -11.51 3.45
C ARG A 4 4.83 -10.95 2.61
N PRO A 5 5.09 -10.44 1.41
CA PRO A 5 4.04 -9.87 0.59
C PRO A 5 3.07 -10.94 0.08
N PRO A 6 1.79 -10.61 -0.11
CA PRO A 6 0.83 -11.53 -0.70
C PRO A 6 1.20 -11.86 -2.15
N LYS A 7 1.42 -13.15 -2.46
CA LYS A 7 1.85 -13.64 -3.78
C LYS A 7 0.95 -13.17 -4.93
N ARG A 8 -0.35 -12.99 -4.67
CA ARG A 8 -1.31 -12.44 -5.64
C ARG A 8 -0.90 -11.05 -6.16
N LEU A 9 -0.47 -10.17 -5.27
CA LEU A 9 -0.10 -8.79 -5.63
C LEU A 9 1.37 -8.69 -6.04
N PHE A 10 2.23 -9.51 -5.44
CA PHE A 10 3.69 -9.46 -5.61
C PHE A 10 4.24 -10.70 -6.30
N TRP A 11 3.54 -11.20 -7.32
CA TRP A 11 3.91 -12.44 -8.03
C TRP A 11 5.31 -12.40 -8.67
N PHE A 12 5.85 -11.21 -8.90
CA PHE A 12 7.19 -10.98 -9.46
C PHE A 12 8.31 -11.06 -8.41
N ILE A 13 7.97 -11.07 -7.12
CA ILE A 13 8.93 -11.22 -6.03
C ILE A 13 9.15 -12.71 -5.77
N LYS A 14 10.42 -13.10 -5.60
CA LYS A 14 10.78 -14.48 -5.29
C LYS A 14 10.09 -14.95 -4.00
N GLU A 15 9.60 -16.18 -4.03
CA GLU A 15 8.95 -16.77 -2.86
C GLU A 15 9.91 -16.83 -1.66
N GLY A 16 9.41 -16.43 -0.49
CA GLY A 16 10.21 -16.31 0.73
C GLY A 16 10.96 -14.99 0.89
N THR A 17 10.94 -14.09 -0.09
CA THR A 17 11.50 -12.74 0.07
C THR A 17 10.65 -11.91 1.02
N GLU A 18 11.32 -11.26 1.97
CA GLU A 18 10.71 -10.32 2.90
C GLU A 18 10.90 -8.89 2.42
N ILE A 19 9.87 -8.08 2.57
CA ILE A 19 9.91 -6.63 2.33
C ILE A 19 10.09 -5.95 3.68
N ASP A 20 11.10 -5.08 3.79
CA ASP A 20 11.31 -4.25 4.97
C ASP A 20 10.59 -2.91 4.83
N LEU A 21 9.45 -2.79 5.48
CA LEU A 21 8.64 -1.56 5.53
C LEU A 21 9.29 -0.42 6.31
N SER A 22 10.40 -0.66 7.03
CA SER A 22 11.18 0.42 7.63
C SER A 22 12.06 1.15 6.60
N ASP A 23 12.33 0.52 5.45
CA ASP A 23 12.97 1.16 4.32
C ASP A 23 11.92 1.91 3.49
N LYS A 24 12.11 3.22 3.28
CA LYS A 24 11.15 4.07 2.58
C LYS A 24 10.90 3.63 1.13
N ARG A 25 11.91 3.11 0.44
CA ARG A 25 11.77 2.70 -0.97
C ARG A 25 10.97 1.41 -1.07
N GLN A 26 11.26 0.46 -0.19
CA GLN A 26 10.50 -0.80 -0.12
C GLN A 26 9.06 -0.57 0.34
N LEU A 27 8.85 0.33 1.29
CA LEU A 27 7.53 0.79 1.69
C LEU A 27 6.76 1.40 0.50
N ASP A 28 7.35 2.37 -0.19
CA ASP A 28 6.66 3.05 -1.30
C ASP A 28 6.33 2.06 -2.44
N MET A 29 7.24 1.13 -2.76
CA MET A 29 6.96 0.04 -3.69
C MET A 29 5.79 -0.83 -3.22
N TYR A 30 5.76 -1.19 -1.93
CA TYR A 30 4.72 -2.03 -1.37
C TYR A 30 3.35 -1.36 -1.45
N VAL A 31 3.27 -0.10 -1.01
CA VAL A 31 2.05 0.71 -1.05
C VAL A 31 1.62 0.95 -2.50
N GLN A 32 2.54 1.32 -3.39
CA GLN A 32 2.25 1.53 -4.81
C GLN A 32 1.65 0.27 -5.46
N GLN A 33 2.19 -0.91 -5.15
CA GLN A 33 1.69 -2.16 -5.70
C GLN A 33 0.28 -2.49 -5.19
N ILE A 34 0.01 -2.28 -3.90
CA ILE A 34 -1.32 -2.48 -3.32
C ILE A 34 -2.31 -1.47 -3.91
N MET A 35 -1.92 -0.21 -4.09
CA MET A 35 -2.79 0.80 -4.70
C MET A 35 -3.08 0.51 -6.18
N SER A 36 -2.10 -0.05 -6.91
CA SER A 36 -2.23 -0.33 -8.33
C SER A 36 -3.01 -1.60 -8.64
N ARG A 37 -2.89 -2.65 -7.81
CA ARG A 37 -3.44 -3.99 -8.10
C ARG A 37 -4.28 -4.60 -6.98
N GLY A 38 -4.29 -3.98 -5.81
CA GLY A 38 -5.05 -4.43 -4.66
C GLY A 38 -6.55 -4.14 -4.83
N ILE A 39 -7.33 -4.88 -4.08
CA ILE A 39 -8.74 -4.58 -3.83
C ILE A 39 -8.85 -3.75 -2.54
N THR A 40 -10.01 -3.16 -2.28
CA THR A 40 -10.25 -2.28 -1.13
C THR A 40 -9.81 -2.90 0.21
N SER A 41 -9.98 -4.22 0.39
CA SER A 41 -9.52 -4.92 1.61
C SER A 41 -8.00 -4.94 1.78
N ASP A 42 -7.22 -5.04 0.68
CA ASP A 42 -5.76 -4.99 0.76
C ASP A 42 -5.29 -3.59 1.20
N VAL A 43 -5.95 -2.55 0.69
CA VAL A 43 -5.63 -1.17 1.06
C VAL A 43 -6.05 -0.88 2.50
N LYS A 44 -7.21 -1.38 2.95
CA LYS A 44 -7.62 -1.33 4.37
C LYS A 44 -6.59 -2.04 5.26
N GLY A 45 -6.06 -3.19 4.83
CA GLY A 45 -5.00 -3.91 5.55
C GLY A 45 -3.69 -3.13 5.72
N LEU A 46 -3.41 -2.12 4.86
CA LEU A 46 -2.26 -1.24 5.09
C LEU A 46 -2.38 -0.47 6.41
N PHE A 47 -3.59 -0.07 6.82
CA PHE A 47 -3.83 0.66 8.07
C PHE A 47 -3.67 -0.22 9.31
N ASP A 48 -3.79 -1.55 9.16
CA ASP A 48 -3.58 -2.50 10.25
C ASP A 48 -2.09 -2.76 10.51
N ILE A 49 -1.28 -2.65 9.46
CA ILE A 49 0.15 -2.99 9.48
C ILE A 49 1.00 -1.75 9.79
N MET A 50 0.49 -0.55 9.51
CA MET A 50 1.27 0.68 9.51
C MET A 50 0.62 1.82 10.30
N SER A 51 1.45 2.70 10.85
CA SER A 51 0.93 3.93 11.43
C SER A 51 0.34 4.84 10.34
N LYS A 52 -0.71 5.60 10.71
CA LYS A 52 -1.33 6.58 9.80
C LYS A 52 -0.30 7.57 9.22
N ASN A 53 0.69 7.98 10.02
CA ASN A 53 1.71 8.94 9.60
C ASN A 53 2.63 8.38 8.51
N GLU A 54 3.07 7.13 8.64
CA GLU A 54 3.90 6.47 7.63
C GLU A 54 3.14 6.27 6.32
N LEU A 55 1.87 5.85 6.43
CA LEU A 55 1.00 5.65 5.29
C LEU A 55 0.73 6.95 4.53
N LEU A 56 0.37 8.02 5.26
CA LEU A 56 0.17 9.35 4.68
C LEU A 56 1.44 9.88 4.01
N GLY A 57 2.59 9.66 4.64
CA GLY A 57 3.89 10.01 4.07
C GLY A 57 4.18 9.25 2.78
N SER A 58 3.87 7.96 2.72
CA SER A 58 4.02 7.15 1.50
C SER A 58 3.03 7.57 0.41
N PHE A 59 1.74 7.76 0.75
CA PHE A 59 0.72 8.27 -0.16
C PHE A 59 1.11 9.61 -0.78
N ALA A 60 1.66 10.54 0.00
CA ALA A 60 2.13 11.82 -0.52
C ALA A 60 3.22 11.64 -1.59
N ARG A 61 4.12 10.65 -1.43
CA ARG A 61 5.20 10.35 -2.39
C ARG A 61 4.67 9.61 -3.62
N ILE A 62 3.81 8.61 -3.44
CA ILE A 62 3.31 7.79 -4.56
C ILE A 62 2.20 8.47 -5.36
N LYS A 63 1.49 9.46 -4.80
CA LYS A 63 0.43 10.23 -5.49
C LYS A 63 0.92 10.91 -6.77
N ILE A 64 2.22 11.20 -6.88
CA ILE A 64 2.83 11.74 -8.10
C ILE A 64 2.72 10.73 -9.25
N PHE A 65 2.83 9.43 -8.95
CA PHE A 65 2.80 8.34 -9.93
C PHE A 65 1.40 7.71 -10.08
N LEU A 66 0.62 7.68 -9.01
CA LEU A 66 -0.72 7.05 -8.95
C LEU A 66 -1.80 8.03 -8.42
N PRO A 67 -2.02 9.19 -9.06
CA PRO A 67 -2.93 10.20 -8.53
C PRO A 67 -4.40 9.73 -8.51
N SER A 68 -4.79 8.90 -9.49
CA SER A 68 -6.16 8.42 -9.64
C SER A 68 -6.49 7.31 -8.65
N GLU A 69 -5.58 6.38 -8.44
CA GLU A 69 -5.72 5.26 -7.50
C GLU A 69 -5.76 5.77 -6.06
N VAL A 70 -4.88 6.70 -5.71
CA VAL A 70 -4.89 7.36 -4.41
C VAL A 70 -6.20 8.11 -4.20
N ARG A 71 -6.70 8.83 -5.21
CA ARG A 71 -7.99 9.53 -5.12
C ARG A 71 -9.16 8.57 -4.93
N LYS A 72 -9.28 7.55 -5.79
CA LYS A 72 -10.36 6.54 -5.71
C LYS A 72 -10.37 5.85 -4.36
N PHE A 73 -9.20 5.50 -3.85
CA PHE A 73 -9.10 4.94 -2.50
C PHE A 73 -9.66 5.89 -1.45
N TRP A 74 -9.29 7.17 -1.46
CA TRP A 74 -9.85 8.12 -0.49
C TRP A 74 -11.35 8.30 -0.66
N GLU A 75 -11.87 8.32 -1.89
CA GLU A 75 -13.31 8.40 -2.16
C GLU A 75 -14.06 7.16 -1.66
N GLU A 76 -13.55 5.96 -1.91
CA GLU A 76 -14.15 4.70 -1.45
C GLU A 76 -13.99 4.48 0.07
N ALA A 77 -12.82 4.78 0.62
CA ALA A 77 -12.51 4.55 2.03
C ALA A 77 -13.13 5.61 2.96
N LEU A 78 -13.32 6.85 2.49
CA LEU A 78 -14.04 7.90 3.23
C LEU A 78 -15.52 7.92 2.90
N GLY A 79 -15.95 7.43 1.72
CA GLY A 79 -17.36 7.32 1.34
C GLY A 79 -18.14 6.28 2.17
N ASP A 80 -17.44 5.32 2.79
CA ASP A 80 -17.99 4.29 3.68
C ASP A 80 -18.17 4.78 5.13
N THR A 81 -18.33 6.09 5.37
CA THR A 81 -18.58 6.67 6.71
C THR A 81 -20.06 6.99 6.98
N HIS A 82 -21.00 6.34 6.29
CA HIS A 82 -22.43 6.53 6.52
C HIS A 82 -23.05 5.53 7.50
#